data_AF-A0A963B0C9-F1
#
_entry.id   AF-A0A963B0C9-F1
#
_cell.length_a   1.000
_cell.length_b   1.000
_cell.length_c   1.000
_cell.angle_alpha   90.00
_cell.angle_beta   90.00
_cell.angle_gamma   90.00
#
_symmetry.space_group_name_H-M   'P 1'
#
loop_
_entity.id
_entity.type
_entity.pdbx_description
1 polymer ?
#
loop_
_entity_poly.entity_id
_entity_poly.type
_entity_poly.pdbx_seq_one_letter_code
_entity_poly.pdbx_strand_id
1 'polypeptide(L)'
;MIFFQFRSYFWKILVTIGIISIGFLFIMLSAIAYYMVVPLGQRATDDLASIITHAAERWESLPSGERDLFVEQMWQKHSLQLTTPDSSLPESTSLLPYLFFLEASLKKQLGKEIRL
;
A
#
# COMPACT_ATOMS: atom_id res chain seq x y z
N MET A 1 -24.94 -18.41 -50.77
CA MET A 1 -23.59 -17.83 -50.53
C MET A 1 -23.59 -16.56 -49.67
N ILE A 2 -24.72 -16.17 -49.05
CA ILE A 2 -24.84 -14.92 -48.26
C ILE A 2 -24.50 -15.14 -46.77
N PHE A 3 -24.86 -16.29 -46.20
CA PHE A 3 -24.60 -16.62 -44.78
C PHE A 3 -23.12 -16.66 -44.38
N PHE A 4 -22.19 -16.98 -45.29
CA PHE A 4 -20.76 -17.08 -44.99
C PHE A 4 -20.09 -15.69 -44.86
N GLN A 5 -20.56 -14.71 -45.63
CA GLN A 5 -20.11 -13.30 -45.59
C GLN A 5 -20.51 -12.63 -44.27
N PHE A 6 -21.76 -12.83 -43.82
CA PHE A 6 -22.24 -12.32 -42.53
C PHE A 6 -21.40 -12.83 -41.35
N ARG A 7 -20.99 -14.10 -41.37
CA ARG A 7 -20.09 -14.66 -40.35
C ARG A 7 -18.73 -13.97 -40.32
N SER A 8 -18.22 -13.53 -41.48
CA SER A 8 -16.96 -12.79 -41.59
C SER A 8 -17.08 -11.34 -41.09
N TYR A 9 -18.16 -10.63 -41.42
CA TYR A 9 -18.37 -9.25 -40.95
C TYR A 9 -18.66 -9.18 -39.45
N PHE A 10 -19.48 -10.10 -38.93
CA PHE A 10 -19.77 -10.18 -37.50
C PHE A 10 -18.50 -10.42 -36.68
N TRP A 11 -17.62 -11.33 -37.12
CA TRP A 11 -16.34 -11.58 -36.47
C TRP A 11 -15.42 -10.36 -36.48
N LYS A 12 -15.34 -9.63 -37.60
CA LYS A 12 -14.54 -8.38 -37.69
C LYS A 12 -15.03 -7.34 -36.70
N ILE A 13 -16.35 -7.17 -36.55
CA ILE A 13 -16.95 -6.22 -35.60
C ILE A 13 -16.63 -6.64 -34.17
N LEU A 14 -16.84 -7.91 -33.81
CA LEU A 14 -16.52 -8.42 -32.48
C LEU A 14 -15.04 -8.24 -32.12
N VAL A 15 -14.13 -8.57 -33.05
CA VAL A 15 -12.69 -8.38 -32.84
C VAL A 15 -12.34 -6.91 -32.66
N THR A 16 -12.93 -6.03 -33.48
CA THR A 16 -12.71 -4.57 -33.36
C THR A 16 -13.16 -4.06 -31.99
N ILE A 17 -14.37 -4.41 -31.57
CA ILE A 17 -14.89 -4.04 -30.25
C ILE A 17 -13.97 -4.59 -29.16
N GLY A 18 -13.60 -5.88 -29.23
CA GLY A 18 -12.74 -6.52 -28.24
C GLY A 18 -11.38 -5.81 -28.09
N ILE A 19 -10.73 -5.47 -29.20
CA ILE A 19 -9.44 -4.76 -29.17
C ILE A 19 -9.60 -3.37 -28.54
N ILE A 20 -10.63 -2.61 -28.94
CA ILE A 20 -10.88 -1.27 -28.40
C ILE A 20 -11.21 -1.35 -26.90
N SER A 21 -12.04 -2.31 -26.49
CA SER A 21 -12.40 -2.53 -25.10
C SER A 21 -11.18 -2.91 -24.25
N ILE A 22 -10.30 -3.79 -24.73
CA ILE A 22 -9.06 -4.14 -24.03
C ILE A 22 -8.14 -2.93 -23.91
N GLY A 23 -7.98 -2.15 -24.98
CA GLY A 23 -7.20 -0.91 -24.94
C GLY A 23 -7.75 0.09 -23.94
N PHE A 24 -9.08 0.30 -23.94
CA PHE A 24 -9.75 1.16 -22.99
C PHE A 24 -9.59 0.68 -21.54
N LEU A 25 -9.73 -0.63 -21.29
CA LEU A 25 -9.49 -1.22 -19.97
C LEU A 25 -8.06 -0.98 -19.49
N PHE A 26 -7.07 -1.18 -20.36
CA PHE A 26 -5.67 -0.91 -20.03
C PHE A 26 -5.44 0.56 -19.65
N ILE A 27 -5.99 1.50 -20.41
CA ILE A 27 -5.90 2.93 -20.13
C ILE A 27 -6.57 3.25 -18.79
N MET A 28 -7.78 2.75 -18.55
CA MET A 28 -8.51 2.96 -17.31
C MET A 28 -7.77 2.41 -16.10
N LEU A 29 -7.31 1.16 -16.16
CA LEU A 29 -6.55 0.52 -15.09
C LEU A 29 -5.24 1.28 -14.81
N SER A 30 -4.54 1.70 -15.85
CA SER A 30 -3.31 2.49 -15.70
C SER A 30 -3.58 3.85 -15.07
N ALA A 31 -4.65 4.53 -15.48
CA ALA A 31 -5.05 5.80 -14.89
C ALA A 31 -5.42 5.65 -13.41
N ILE A 32 -6.21 4.63 -13.05
CA ILE A 32 -6.55 4.34 -11.65
C ILE A 32 -5.28 4.01 -10.85
N ALA A 33 -4.41 3.16 -11.39
CA ALA A 33 -3.16 2.80 -10.72
C ALA A 33 -2.28 4.03 -10.46
N TYR A 34 -2.08 4.86 -11.48
CA TYR A 34 -1.17 6.01 -11.42
C TYR A 34 -1.73 7.18 -10.60
N TYR A 35 -3.01 7.53 -10.76
CA TYR A 35 -3.59 8.71 -10.12
C TYR A 35 -4.24 8.42 -8.77
N MET A 36 -4.57 7.16 -8.48
CA MET A 36 -5.29 6.81 -7.26
C MET A 36 -4.53 5.78 -6.42
N VAL A 37 -4.32 4.56 -6.91
CA VAL A 37 -3.83 3.45 -6.07
C VAL A 37 -2.42 3.72 -5.54
N VAL A 38 -1.48 4.08 -6.41
CA VAL A 38 -0.08 4.34 -6.00
C VAL A 38 0.02 5.56 -5.07
N PRO A 39 -0.54 6.74 -5.41
CA PRO A 39 -0.48 7.90 -4.53
C PRO A 39 -1.19 7.68 -3.18
N LEU A 40 -2.30 6.95 -3.18
CA LEU A 40 -3.02 6.62 -1.95
C LEU A 40 -2.19 5.72 -1.04
N GLY A 41 -1.55 4.69 -1.60
CA GLY A 41 -0.64 3.81 -0.86
C GLY A 41 0.51 4.58 -0.23
N GLN A 42 1.19 5.43 -1.01
CA GLN A 42 2.28 6.27 -0.52
C GLN A 42 1.84 7.22 0.60
N ARG A 43 0.70 7.89 0.45
CA ARG A 43 0.18 8.80 1.48
C ARG A 43 -0.18 8.04 2.75
N ALA A 44 -0.86 6.91 2.63
CA ALA A 44 -1.24 6.10 3.79
C ALA A 44 -0.02 5.60 4.57
N THR A 45 1.05 5.19 3.87
CA THR A 45 2.28 4.74 4.54
C THR A 45 3.15 5.88 5.05
N ASP A 46 3.13 7.05 4.41
CA ASP A 46 3.78 8.26 4.93
C ASP A 46 3.15 8.66 6.29
N ASP A 47 1.82 8.63 6.38
CA ASP A 47 1.08 8.92 7.61
C ASP A 47 1.37 7.88 8.69
N LEU A 48 1.33 6.59 8.34
CA LEU A 48 1.63 5.50 9.28
C LEU A 48 3.08 5.56 9.78
N ALA A 49 4.04 5.76 8.89
CA ALA A 49 5.44 5.91 9.26
C ALA A 49 5.63 7.08 10.24
N SER A 50 4.92 8.20 10.02
CA SER A 50 4.96 9.37 10.91
C SER A 50 4.47 9.01 12.31
N ILE A 51 3.33 8.31 12.40
CA ILE A 51 2.78 7.84 13.68
C ILE A 51 3.78 6.91 14.39
N ILE A 52 4.35 5.94 13.68
CA ILE A 52 5.29 4.96 14.26
C ILE A 52 6.57 5.67 14.76
N THR A 53 7.16 6.53 13.93
CA THR A 53 8.39 7.25 14.27
C THR A 53 8.19 8.15 15.48
N HIS A 54 7.12 8.94 15.50
CA HIS A 54 6.81 9.80 16.64
C HIS A 54 6.43 9.01 17.89
N ALA A 55 5.75 7.87 17.74
CA ALA A 55 5.46 6.99 18.87
C ALA A 55 6.74 6.42 19.48
N ALA A 56 7.73 6.04 18.65
CA ALA A 56 9.02 5.56 19.10
C ALA A 56 9.82 6.65 19.84
N GLU A 57 9.90 7.85 19.28
CA GLU A 57 10.52 9.02 19.93
C GLU A 57 9.85 9.35 21.27
N ARG A 58 8.51 9.29 21.30
CA ARG A 58 7.75 9.56 22.52
C ARG A 58 7.98 8.48 23.58
N TRP A 59 8.02 7.21 23.20
CA TRP A 59 8.29 6.09 24.11
C TRP A 59 9.64 6.25 24.82
N GLU A 60 10.69 6.62 24.09
CA GLU A 60 12.03 6.82 24.64
C GLU A 60 12.08 7.98 25.64
N SER A 61 11.35 9.07 25.36
CA SER A 61 11.28 10.25 26.23
C SER A 61 10.35 10.13 27.43
N LEU A 62 9.50 9.10 27.50
CA LEU A 62 8.47 8.93 28.54
C LEU A 62 9.05 8.38 29.87
N PRO A 63 8.73 9.00 31.03
CA PRO A 63 8.94 8.39 32.34
C PRO A 63 8.17 7.06 32.48
N SER A 64 8.69 6.12 33.27
CA SER A 64 8.09 4.79 33.42
C SER A 64 6.62 4.83 33.86
N GLY A 65 6.25 5.76 34.75
CA GLY A 65 4.87 5.90 35.25
C GLY A 65 3.85 6.41 34.22
N GLU A 66 4.29 6.95 33.08
CA GLU A 66 3.41 7.45 32.02
C GLU A 66 3.28 6.48 30.83
N ARG A 67 4.09 5.42 30.80
CA ARG A 67 4.15 4.48 29.66
C ARG A 67 2.86 3.68 29.48
N ASP A 68 2.23 3.23 30.56
CA ASP A 68 0.99 2.44 30.48
C ASP A 68 -0.16 3.25 29.84
N LEU A 69 -0.29 4.52 30.22
CA LEU A 69 -1.27 5.42 29.61
C LEU A 69 -0.98 5.67 28.14
N PHE A 70 0.30 5.76 27.76
CA PHE A 70 0.69 5.91 26.37
C PHE A 70 0.38 4.66 25.54
N VAL A 71 0.63 3.45 26.06
CA VAL A 71 0.27 2.19 25.38
C VAL A 71 -1.23 2.13 25.11
N GLU A 72 -2.06 2.46 26.10
CA GLU A 72 -3.52 2.51 25.92
C GLU A 72 -3.92 3.55 24.86
N GLN A 73 -3.32 4.75 24.87
CA GLN A 73 -3.58 5.77 23.87
C GLN A 73 -3.23 5.31 22.45
N MET A 74 -2.10 4.63 22.28
CA MET A 74 -1.68 4.10 20.98
C MET A 74 -2.64 3.04 20.44
N TRP A 75 -3.17 2.18 21.32
CA TRP A 75 -4.20 1.22 20.95
C TRP A 75 -5.52 1.90 20.57
N GLN A 76 -6.03 2.79 21.43
CA GLN A 76 -7.35 3.40 21.23
C GLN A 76 -7.41 4.39 20.06
N LYS A 77 -6.34 5.16 19.82
CA LYS A 77 -6.33 6.20 18.78
C LYS A 77 -5.73 5.76 17.45
N HIS A 78 -4.78 4.83 17.49
CA HIS A 78 -4.00 4.45 16.33
C HIS A 78 -4.08 2.95 16.01
N SER A 79 -4.76 2.16 16.84
CA SER A 79 -4.80 0.68 16.72
C SER A 79 -3.39 0.08 16.68
N LEU A 80 -2.43 0.73 17.33
CA LEU A 80 -1.05 0.29 17.41
C LEU A 80 -0.80 -0.37 18.75
N GLN A 81 -0.37 -1.62 18.69
CA GLN A 81 0.07 -2.36 19.86
C GLN A 81 1.58 -2.19 20.01
N LEU A 82 2.00 -1.73 21.19
CA LEU A 82 3.41 -1.66 21.54
C LEU A 82 3.80 -2.97 22.20
N THR A 83 4.86 -3.60 21.69
CA THR A 83 5.40 -4.84 22.25
C THR A 83 6.89 -4.71 22.49
N THR A 84 7.38 -5.42 23.49
CA THR A 84 8.82 -5.60 23.68
C THR A 84 9.23 -6.84 22.91
N PRO A 85 10.16 -6.75 21.95
CA PRO A 85 10.58 -7.92 21.20
C PRO A 85 11.37 -8.87 22.12
N ASP A 86 10.91 -10.12 22.22
CA ASP A 86 11.66 -11.20 22.91
C ASP A 86 12.92 -11.61 22.12
N SER A 87 12.92 -11.36 20.81
CA SER A 87 14.03 -11.59 19.88
C SER A 87 13.90 -10.68 18.65
N SER A 88 14.94 -10.62 17.81
CA SER A 88 14.88 -9.89 16.54
C SER A 88 13.71 -10.38 15.69
N LEU A 89 12.89 -9.45 15.18
CA LEU A 89 11.82 -9.80 14.26
C LEU A 89 12.41 -10.39 12.96
N PRO A 90 11.84 -11.47 12.42
CA PRO A 90 12.27 -11.98 11.12
C PRO A 90 11.91 -10.97 10.03
N GLU A 91 12.75 -10.87 9.00
CA GLU A 91 12.39 -10.10 7.79
C GLU A 91 11.14 -10.71 7.14
N SER A 92 10.22 -9.86 6.71
CA SER A 92 9.05 -10.30 5.98
C SER A 92 9.47 -10.82 4.61
N THR A 93 8.91 -11.96 4.24
CA THR A 93 9.04 -12.53 2.89
C THR A 93 7.91 -12.06 1.96
N SER A 94 7.07 -11.15 2.44
CA SER A 94 5.88 -10.69 1.75
C SER A 94 6.22 -9.66 0.67
N LEU A 95 5.73 -9.88 -0.54
CA LEU A 95 5.85 -8.96 -1.67
C LEU A 95 4.66 -8.01 -1.79
N LEU A 96 3.94 -7.77 -0.68
CA LEU A 96 2.78 -6.89 -0.70
C LEU A 96 3.21 -5.44 -0.98
N PRO A 97 2.59 -4.74 -1.96
CA PRO A 97 3.01 -3.40 -2.34
C PRO A 97 3.02 -2.37 -1.20
N TYR A 98 2.17 -2.53 -0.19
CA TYR A 98 2.12 -1.60 0.94
C TYR A 98 3.39 -1.64 1.79
N LEU A 99 4.04 -2.81 1.93
CA LEU A 99 5.29 -2.93 2.68
C LEU A 99 6.40 -2.15 2.00
N PHE A 100 6.48 -2.22 0.67
CA PHE A 100 7.43 -1.43 -0.11
C PHE A 100 7.25 0.08 0.13
N PHE A 101 6.00 0.56 0.12
CA PHE A 101 5.73 1.98 0.40
C PHE A 101 6.08 2.34 1.86
N LEU A 102 5.79 1.47 2.83
CA LEU A 102 6.09 1.71 4.23
C LEU A 102 7.60 1.71 4.52
N GLU A 103 8.36 0.78 3.96
CA GLU A 103 9.83 0.78 4.06
C GLU A 103 10.42 2.08 3.46
N ALA A 104 9.89 2.53 2.31
CA ALA A 104 10.31 3.79 1.70
C ALA A 104 9.98 5.01 2.58
N SER A 105 8.77 5.05 3.16
CA SER A 105 8.34 6.11 4.08
C SER A 105 9.18 6.12 5.37
N LEU A 106 9.46 4.97 5.97
CA LEU A 106 10.32 4.85 7.16
C LEU A 106 11.77 5.25 6.85
N LYS A 107 12.31 4.82 5.70
CA LYS A 107 13.65 5.23 5.24
C LYS A 107 13.76 6.75 5.09
N LYS A 108 12.73 7.39 4.53
CA LYS A 108 12.66 8.85 4.38
C LYS A 108 12.66 9.58 5.72
N GLN A 109 11.97 9.06 6.73
CA GLN A 109 11.86 9.71 8.04
C GLN A 109 13.07 9.44 8.94
N LEU A 110 13.60 8.21 8.94
CA LEU A 110 14.66 7.78 9.84
C LEU A 110 16.08 7.93 9.25
N GLY A 111 16.19 8.18 7.94
CA GLY A 111 17.47 8.30 7.23
C GLY A 111 18.26 6.98 7.11
N LYS A 112 17.66 5.85 7.48
CA LYS A 112 18.27 4.50 7.42
C LYS A 112 17.29 3.49 6.84
N GLU A 113 17.81 2.43 6.22
CA GLU A 113 16.95 1.36 5.71
C GLU A 113 16.33 0.58 6.87
N ILE A 114 15.01 0.42 6.82
CA ILE A 114 14.25 -0.49 7.68
C ILE A 114 13.70 -1.58 6.76
N ARG A 115 14.03 -2.83 7.06
CA ARG A 115 13.45 -4.01 6.41
C ARG A 115 12.36 -4.54 7.32
N LEU A 116 11.14 -4.63 6.79
CA LEU A 116 9.99 -5.16 7.51
C LEU A 116 9.81 -6.64 7.20
#